data_AF-A0A9W6WRM6-F1
#
_entry.id   AF-A0A9W6WRM6-F1
#
_cell.length_a   1.000
_cell.length_b   1.000
_cell.length_c   1.000
_cell.angle_alpha   90.00
_cell.angle_beta   90.00
_cell.angle_gamma   90.00
#
_symmetry.space_group_name_H-M   'P 1'
#
loop_
_entity.id
_entity.type
_entity.pdbx_description
1 polymer ?
#
loop_
_entity_poly.entity_id
_entity_poly.type
_entity_poly.pdbx_seq_one_letter_code
_entity_poly.pdbx_strand_id
1 'polypeptide(L)'
;MPSNWKIQELGGGYHYYFKYDERFKTSANVLPGVDVRNDNGCVFAGERYEVVNDAEPVDMPEELYEALYQFEKNTCTMSPILDRSNVEMIGDHQLDIKISQKYYDLIKLLPRMWFNDHDKWMKPAYALYNCSELDKTVAFSTWIKLLRDFSDQFNEREAKRCWNELKIDVEKPCTLGTIRQVVKKEDKDGYQAWCLAYPSTSKRGGQSAKVLADAEQKRIDDIKAELFQQLCANIEQIDANVIRDANDIEFNTLLMNDDEAYNVGDLALLLRQTIIRVENNGDAMFYVKEINQTKYKRQYVASIRFVPRGIGQLKEYKFDIEYKDEIFSLKLVDILLAIKKSINYKKVILEPYGAFDSDESSKRRNFNLFSGLLHKYENDFMADNSIVDVWLTHLKSVIANNDEAVYNYLLKYFKHILVNPMEKTGTVIIIKGKQGSGKNAAFDVFNRYVLGPNLSLTTPRMDLITGRFNSIRQSMIMCVLDEAVDNSDRAVMNKFKNLITADEVQIEYKGKEPVTLSDFCNYIVISNNDFASFIEESDRRSLCLETNNMMIGNRSYFNRYWATLDNINAGKHIFHWLVNHVTIDDGWHPQDTPQTSYKQELKQLQAATPINYFVIS
;
A
#
# COMPACT_ATOMS: atom_id res chain seq x y z
N MET A 1 12.37 -45.16 -0.39
CA MET A 1 13.64 -44.39 -0.35
C MET A 1 13.93 -43.95 1.08
N PRO A 2 15.17 -44.11 1.58
CA PRO A 2 15.64 -43.63 2.87
C PRO A 2 15.31 -42.15 3.17
N SER A 3 15.16 -41.81 4.45
CA SER A 3 14.76 -40.48 4.93
C SER A 3 15.85 -39.41 4.76
N ASN A 4 17.11 -39.81 4.68
CA ASN A 4 18.25 -38.92 4.45
C ASN A 4 18.37 -38.43 3.00
N TRP A 5 17.49 -38.85 2.09
CA TRP A 5 17.52 -38.46 0.67
C TRP A 5 16.52 -37.34 0.34
N LYS A 6 15.88 -36.75 1.35
CA LYS A 6 14.72 -35.85 1.18
C LYS A 6 15.09 -34.37 1.25
N ILE A 7 14.51 -33.57 0.36
CA ILE A 7 14.52 -32.09 0.35
C ILE A 7 13.08 -31.56 0.37
N GLN A 8 12.84 -30.31 0.77
CA GLN A 8 11.48 -29.79 1.02
C GLN A 8 10.98 -28.85 -0.09
N GLU A 9 9.72 -28.98 -0.48
CA GLU A 9 9.03 -28.05 -1.37
C GLU A 9 8.60 -26.78 -0.61
N LEU A 10 8.46 -25.66 -1.32
CA LEU A 10 7.94 -24.40 -0.75
C LEU A 10 6.52 -24.55 -0.16
N GLY A 11 5.75 -25.54 -0.60
CA GLY A 11 4.42 -25.91 -0.07
C GLY A 11 4.44 -26.93 1.07
N GLY A 12 5.62 -27.37 1.53
CA GLY A 12 5.77 -28.34 2.64
C GLY A 12 5.83 -29.82 2.24
N GLY A 13 5.80 -30.14 0.95
CA GLY A 13 6.05 -31.49 0.42
C GLY A 13 7.53 -31.93 0.54
N TYR A 14 7.83 -33.22 0.39
CA TYR A 14 9.21 -33.73 0.39
C TYR A 14 9.55 -34.41 -0.94
N HIS A 15 10.68 -34.02 -1.54
CA HIS A 15 11.25 -34.53 -2.78
C HIS A 15 12.57 -35.25 -2.55
N TYR A 16 13.10 -35.97 -3.55
CA TYR A 16 14.38 -36.68 -3.42
C TYR A 16 15.51 -36.03 -4.23
N TYR A 17 16.73 -36.00 -3.67
CA TYR A 17 17.90 -35.36 -4.26
C TYR A 17 19.08 -36.34 -4.43
N PHE A 18 19.58 -36.50 -5.65
CA PHE A 18 20.63 -37.47 -6.02
C PHE A 18 21.75 -36.81 -6.82
N LYS A 19 22.91 -37.46 -6.95
CA LYS A 19 23.94 -37.06 -7.90
C LYS A 19 23.47 -37.30 -9.33
N TYR A 20 23.85 -36.39 -10.20
CA TYR A 20 23.64 -36.53 -11.63
C TYR A 20 24.42 -37.72 -12.19
N ASP A 21 23.73 -38.56 -12.95
CA ASP A 21 24.33 -39.69 -13.66
C ASP A 21 24.46 -39.34 -15.14
N GLU A 22 25.70 -39.40 -15.66
CA GLU A 22 26.05 -39.02 -17.04
C GLU A 22 25.34 -39.87 -18.11
N ARG A 23 24.79 -41.03 -17.72
CA ARG A 23 23.98 -41.87 -18.61
C ARG A 23 22.65 -41.20 -18.99
N PHE A 24 22.17 -40.21 -18.22
CA PHE A 24 21.10 -39.30 -18.64
C PHE A 24 21.68 -38.27 -19.61
N LYS A 25 21.13 -38.10 -20.82
CA LYS A 25 21.68 -37.14 -21.80
C LYS A 25 21.37 -35.70 -21.42
N THR A 26 22.38 -34.83 -21.26
CA THR A 26 22.19 -33.40 -21.01
C THR A 26 21.63 -32.66 -22.22
N SER A 27 20.41 -32.14 -22.10
CA SER A 27 20.10 -30.69 -22.11
C SER A 27 18.58 -30.51 -22.13
N ALA A 28 18.02 -30.07 -21.00
CA ALA A 28 16.62 -29.66 -20.78
C ALA A 28 15.53 -30.72 -21.09
N ASN A 29 14.85 -31.16 -20.03
CA ASN A 29 13.61 -31.95 -20.02
C ASN A 29 13.69 -33.40 -20.51
N VAL A 30 14.32 -34.26 -19.72
CA VAL A 30 14.30 -35.71 -20.01
C VAL A 30 13.12 -36.41 -19.30
N LEU A 31 12.62 -35.90 -18.17
CA LEU A 31 11.45 -36.46 -17.48
C LEU A 31 10.61 -35.35 -16.82
N PRO A 32 9.26 -35.34 -16.98
CA PRO A 32 8.40 -34.40 -16.27
C PRO A 32 8.59 -34.54 -14.74
N GLY A 33 8.94 -33.44 -14.08
CA GLY A 33 9.19 -33.44 -12.63
C GLY A 33 10.61 -33.84 -12.22
N VAL A 34 11.61 -33.68 -13.10
CA VAL A 34 13.03 -33.83 -12.76
C VAL A 34 13.80 -32.58 -13.17
N ASP A 35 14.44 -31.92 -12.20
CA ASP A 35 15.24 -30.72 -12.40
C ASP A 35 16.73 -31.01 -12.15
N VAL A 36 17.59 -30.62 -13.08
CA VAL A 36 19.05 -30.87 -13.02
C VAL A 36 19.75 -29.56 -12.70
N ARG A 37 20.50 -29.55 -11.59
CA ARG A 37 21.11 -28.36 -11.03
C ARG A 37 22.55 -28.18 -11.51
N ASN A 38 23.04 -26.94 -11.43
CA ASN A 38 24.41 -26.57 -11.79
C ASN A 38 25.48 -27.11 -10.82
N ASP A 39 25.06 -27.76 -9.73
CA ASP A 39 25.92 -28.40 -8.73
C ASP A 39 26.11 -29.92 -8.99
N ASN A 40 25.78 -30.39 -10.19
CA ASN A 40 25.76 -31.81 -10.58
C ASN A 40 24.81 -32.68 -9.73
N GLY A 41 23.78 -32.10 -9.10
CA GLY A 41 22.68 -32.84 -8.47
C GLY A 41 21.39 -32.85 -9.33
N CYS A 42 20.53 -33.84 -9.13
CA CYS A 42 19.20 -33.94 -9.74
C CYS A 42 18.10 -34.08 -8.67
N VAL A 43 17.02 -33.32 -8.85
CA VAL A 43 15.87 -33.25 -7.94
C VAL A 43 14.64 -33.82 -8.64
N PHE A 44 13.95 -34.76 -7.99
CA PHE A 44 12.68 -35.32 -8.47
C PHE A 44 11.50 -34.52 -7.86
N ALA A 45 11.21 -33.36 -8.45
CA ALA A 45 10.14 -32.44 -8.05
C ALA A 45 9.49 -31.74 -9.25
N GLY A 46 8.20 -31.42 -9.13
CA GLY A 46 7.53 -30.48 -10.03
C GLY A 46 8.10 -29.07 -9.92
N GLU A 47 7.59 -28.14 -10.73
CA GLU A 47 8.12 -26.77 -10.81
C GLU A 47 7.99 -26.02 -9.46
N ARG A 48 9.13 -25.81 -8.77
CA ARG A 48 9.43 -24.94 -7.58
C ARG A 48 9.76 -25.69 -6.28
N TYR A 49 11.01 -25.58 -5.81
CA TYR A 49 11.49 -26.10 -4.52
C TYR A 49 12.59 -25.19 -3.92
N GLU A 50 12.85 -25.31 -2.61
CA GLU A 50 13.95 -24.60 -1.91
C GLU A 50 14.78 -25.61 -1.11
N VAL A 51 16.11 -25.48 -1.13
CA VAL A 51 17.01 -26.41 -0.46
C VAL A 51 17.13 -25.99 1.01
N VAL A 52 16.50 -26.75 1.91
CA VAL A 52 16.40 -26.38 3.34
C VAL A 52 17.64 -26.78 4.16
N ASN A 53 18.54 -27.62 3.62
CA ASN A 53 19.79 -28.03 4.27
C ASN A 53 20.91 -28.24 3.24
N ASP A 54 22.18 -28.06 3.63
CA ASP A 54 23.40 -28.40 2.88
C ASP A 54 23.57 -29.93 2.69
N ALA A 55 22.54 -30.61 2.19
CA ALA A 55 22.55 -32.03 1.94
C ALA A 55 23.36 -32.31 0.66
N GLU A 56 24.53 -32.93 0.80
CA GLU A 56 25.28 -33.42 -0.36
C GLU A 56 24.44 -34.45 -1.13
N PRO A 57 24.41 -34.36 -2.48
CA PRO A 57 23.65 -35.30 -3.28
C PRO A 57 24.19 -36.73 -3.09
N VAL A 58 23.29 -37.69 -2.90
CA VAL A 58 23.64 -39.11 -2.74
C VAL A 58 23.65 -39.84 -4.08
N ASP A 59 24.44 -40.90 -4.21
CA ASP A 59 24.48 -41.71 -5.43
C ASP A 59 23.11 -42.34 -5.71
N MET A 60 22.68 -42.33 -6.97
CA MET A 60 21.40 -42.91 -7.38
C MET A 60 21.47 -44.45 -7.32
N PRO A 61 20.51 -45.13 -6.68
CA PRO A 61 20.45 -46.60 -6.73
C PRO A 61 20.20 -47.08 -8.16
N GLU A 62 20.92 -48.12 -8.58
CA GLU A 62 20.85 -48.68 -9.94
C GLU A 62 19.42 -49.11 -10.33
N GLU A 63 18.65 -49.62 -9.37
CA GLU A 63 17.24 -50.02 -9.55
C GLU A 63 16.33 -48.83 -9.88
N LEU A 64 16.61 -47.65 -9.30
CA LEU A 64 15.87 -46.42 -9.58
C LEU A 64 16.26 -45.87 -10.95
N TYR A 65 17.56 -45.89 -11.27
CA TYR A 65 18.06 -45.50 -12.58
C TYR A 65 17.39 -46.32 -13.69
N GLU A 66 17.35 -47.65 -13.57
CA GLU A 66 16.70 -48.53 -14.54
C GLU A 66 15.19 -48.24 -14.65
N ALA A 67 14.49 -48.02 -13.55
CA ALA A 67 13.07 -47.67 -13.58
C ALA A 67 12.79 -46.36 -14.35
N LEU A 68 13.63 -45.34 -14.16
CA LEU A 68 13.53 -44.05 -14.85
C LEU A 68 13.93 -44.14 -16.32
N TYR A 69 14.97 -44.92 -16.63
CA TYR A 69 15.43 -45.17 -17.99
C TYR A 69 14.39 -45.96 -18.80
N GLN A 70 13.70 -46.92 -18.18
CA GLN A 70 12.55 -47.61 -18.79
C GLN A 70 11.34 -46.67 -18.97
N PHE A 71 11.13 -45.73 -18.04
CA PHE A 71 10.09 -44.70 -18.19
C PHE A 71 10.36 -43.78 -19.39
N GLU A 72 11.61 -43.33 -19.58
CA GLU A 72 12.04 -42.55 -20.75
C GLU A 72 11.80 -43.32 -22.06
N LYS A 73 12.17 -44.60 -22.10
CA LYS A 73 11.89 -45.49 -23.26
C LYS A 73 10.40 -45.64 -23.56
N ASN A 74 9.54 -45.66 -22.53
CA ASN A 74 8.09 -45.73 -22.71
C ASN A 74 7.47 -44.41 -23.22
N THR A 75 8.21 -43.29 -23.17
CA THR A 75 7.74 -41.97 -23.63
C THR A 75 8.18 -41.56 -25.04
N CYS A 76 9.07 -42.31 -25.71
CA CYS A 76 9.55 -42.00 -27.07
C CYS A 76 9.04 -42.98 -28.14
N THR A 77 7.94 -42.57 -28.80
CA THR A 77 7.48 -42.87 -30.18
C THR A 77 7.12 -44.30 -30.64
N MET A 78 5.85 -44.39 -31.05
CA MET A 78 5.25 -45.20 -32.14
C MET A 78 4.94 -46.70 -31.92
N SER A 79 3.64 -47.00 -31.96
CA SER A 79 2.99 -48.33 -32.04
C SER A 79 3.28 -49.08 -33.36
N PRO A 80 2.90 -50.38 -33.55
CA PRO A 80 2.40 -51.38 -32.59
C PRO A 80 3.11 -52.76 -32.68
N ILE A 81 3.13 -53.52 -31.59
CA ILE A 81 3.11 -55.00 -31.66
C ILE A 81 1.82 -55.45 -30.96
N LEU A 82 1.03 -56.23 -31.68
CA LEU A 82 -0.24 -56.82 -31.25
C LEU A 82 -0.02 -57.71 -30.02
N ASP A 83 -0.69 -57.40 -28.92
CA ASP A 83 -1.11 -58.41 -27.95
C ASP A 83 -2.64 -58.51 -27.95
N ARG A 84 -3.15 -59.73 -28.12
CA ARG A 84 -4.58 -60.10 -28.23
C ARG A 84 -5.12 -60.64 -26.91
N SER A 85 -4.55 -60.25 -25.77
CA SER A 85 -4.79 -60.95 -24.51
C SER A 85 -5.72 -60.27 -23.50
N ASN A 86 -6.30 -59.09 -23.76
CA ASN A 86 -7.31 -58.49 -22.87
C ASN A 86 -8.28 -57.56 -23.63
N VAL A 87 -9.37 -58.12 -24.15
CA VAL A 87 -10.58 -57.34 -24.49
C VAL A 87 -11.59 -57.64 -23.38
N GLU A 88 -11.64 -56.79 -22.34
CA GLU A 88 -12.78 -56.80 -21.42
C GLU A 88 -14.02 -56.40 -22.22
N MET A 89 -15.02 -57.29 -22.24
CA MET A 89 -16.32 -57.01 -22.83
C MET A 89 -17.00 -55.91 -22.01
N ILE A 90 -17.28 -54.77 -22.64
CA ILE A 90 -18.05 -53.67 -22.03
C ILE A 90 -19.46 -54.19 -21.75
N GLY A 91 -19.73 -54.51 -20.48
CA GLY A 91 -21.03 -54.99 -20.00
C GLY A 91 -22.14 -53.95 -20.10
N ASP A 92 -23.38 -54.43 -20.11
CA ASP A 92 -24.63 -53.69 -20.35
C ASP A 92 -25.05 -52.69 -19.23
N HIS A 93 -24.11 -52.16 -18.45
CA HIS A 93 -24.44 -51.21 -17.40
C HIS A 93 -24.40 -49.76 -17.90
N GLN A 94 -25.55 -49.10 -17.76
CA GLN A 94 -25.73 -47.65 -17.88
C GLN A 94 -24.61 -46.90 -17.16
N LEU A 95 -23.91 -46.02 -17.89
CA LEU A 95 -22.89 -45.15 -17.34
C LEU A 95 -23.14 -43.74 -17.91
N ASP A 96 -23.14 -42.73 -17.02
CA ASP A 96 -22.86 -41.33 -17.36
C ASP A 96 -21.42 -41.24 -17.89
N ILE A 97 -21.20 -41.68 -19.14
CA ILE A 97 -19.84 -41.75 -19.69
C ILE A 97 -19.45 -40.37 -20.22
N LYS A 98 -18.31 -39.88 -19.73
CA LYS A 98 -17.62 -38.69 -20.23
C LYS A 98 -17.40 -38.80 -21.75
N ILE A 99 -17.89 -37.81 -22.50
CA ILE A 99 -17.65 -37.66 -23.94
C ILE A 99 -16.57 -36.59 -24.19
N SER A 100 -16.00 -36.57 -25.38
CA SER A 100 -15.20 -35.44 -25.84
C SER A 100 -16.06 -34.43 -26.59
N GLN A 101 -16.37 -33.30 -25.93
CA GLN A 101 -17.18 -32.23 -26.52
C GLN A 101 -16.53 -31.67 -27.80
N LYS A 102 -15.20 -31.50 -27.80
CA LYS A 102 -14.40 -31.07 -28.97
C LYS A 102 -14.66 -31.93 -30.20
N TYR A 103 -14.60 -33.26 -30.10
CA TYR A 103 -14.77 -34.13 -31.28
C TYR A 103 -16.22 -34.43 -31.59
N TYR A 104 -17.11 -34.42 -30.58
CA TYR A 104 -18.55 -34.44 -30.79
C TYR A 104 -18.99 -33.26 -31.66
N ASP A 105 -18.57 -32.04 -31.29
CA ASP A 105 -18.91 -30.81 -32.02
C ASP A 105 -18.33 -30.75 -33.43
N LEU A 106 -17.21 -31.43 -33.69
CA LEU A 106 -16.66 -31.54 -35.05
C LEU A 106 -17.46 -32.52 -35.90
N ILE A 107 -17.70 -33.72 -35.37
CA ILE A 107 -18.25 -34.84 -36.14
C ILE A 107 -19.74 -34.63 -36.40
N LYS A 108 -20.48 -33.99 -35.48
CA LYS A 108 -21.91 -33.65 -35.69
C LYS A 108 -22.16 -32.76 -36.92
N LEU A 109 -21.13 -32.08 -37.43
CA LEU A 109 -21.21 -31.24 -38.63
C LEU A 109 -21.12 -32.06 -39.93
N LEU A 110 -20.90 -33.38 -39.86
CA LEU A 110 -20.94 -34.24 -41.04
C LEU A 110 -22.38 -34.34 -41.60
N PRO A 111 -22.54 -34.49 -42.92
CA PRO A 111 -23.86 -34.71 -43.51
C PRO A 111 -24.56 -35.94 -42.90
N ARG A 112 -25.88 -35.88 -42.69
CA ARG A 112 -26.69 -36.92 -42.04
C ARG A 112 -26.46 -38.34 -42.61
N MET A 113 -26.17 -38.46 -43.90
CA MET A 113 -25.85 -39.73 -44.56
C MET A 113 -24.58 -40.43 -44.02
N TRP A 114 -23.71 -39.73 -43.29
CA TRP A 114 -22.55 -40.34 -42.62
C TRP A 114 -22.94 -41.10 -41.34
N PHE A 115 -24.14 -40.88 -40.81
CA PHE A 115 -24.66 -41.56 -39.63
C PHE A 115 -25.66 -42.67 -39.99
N ASN A 116 -26.32 -42.58 -41.15
CA ASN A 116 -27.38 -43.49 -41.59
C ASN A 116 -26.96 -44.55 -42.64
N ASP A 117 -25.68 -44.63 -42.99
CA ASP A 117 -25.12 -45.61 -43.95
C ASP A 117 -24.05 -46.44 -43.25
N HIS A 118 -24.27 -47.76 -43.18
CA HIS A 118 -23.46 -48.70 -42.40
C HIS A 118 -22.00 -48.76 -42.86
N ASP A 119 -21.68 -48.42 -44.10
CA ASP A 119 -20.29 -48.37 -44.56
C ASP A 119 -19.62 -47.01 -44.28
N LYS A 120 -20.43 -45.97 -44.00
CA LYS A 120 -19.97 -44.61 -43.74
C LYS A 120 -19.88 -44.29 -42.25
N TRP A 121 -20.78 -44.77 -41.41
CA TRP A 121 -20.76 -44.53 -39.96
C TRP A 121 -19.53 -45.16 -39.25
N MET A 122 -18.87 -46.13 -39.92
CA MET A 122 -17.61 -46.73 -39.49
C MET A 122 -16.43 -45.78 -39.68
N LYS A 123 -16.53 -44.80 -40.58
CA LYS A 123 -15.45 -43.84 -40.86
C LYS A 123 -15.24 -42.83 -39.71
N PRO A 124 -16.29 -42.21 -39.14
CA PRO A 124 -16.17 -41.44 -37.90
C PRO A 124 -15.75 -42.30 -36.70
N ALA A 125 -16.28 -43.52 -36.59
CA ALA A 125 -15.88 -44.47 -35.54
C ALA A 125 -14.37 -44.73 -35.57
N TYR A 126 -13.85 -45.02 -36.76
CA TYR A 126 -12.44 -45.30 -36.99
C TYR A 126 -11.55 -44.09 -36.68
N ALA A 127 -11.99 -42.88 -37.08
CA ALA A 127 -11.25 -41.65 -36.80
C ALA A 127 -11.16 -41.33 -35.31
N LEU A 128 -12.23 -41.61 -34.54
CA LEU A 128 -12.24 -41.49 -33.09
C LEU A 128 -11.39 -42.58 -32.42
N TYR A 129 -11.51 -43.83 -32.87
CA TYR A 129 -10.77 -44.97 -32.33
C TYR A 129 -9.25 -44.77 -32.42
N ASN A 130 -8.78 -44.13 -33.49
CA ASN A 130 -7.35 -43.87 -33.74
C ASN A 130 -6.90 -42.46 -33.33
N CYS A 131 -7.74 -41.69 -32.64
CA CYS A 131 -7.35 -40.38 -32.13
C CYS A 131 -6.43 -40.55 -30.91
N SER A 132 -5.15 -40.18 -31.04
CA SER A 132 -4.19 -40.26 -29.94
C SER A 132 -4.50 -39.32 -28.77
N GLU A 133 -5.34 -38.30 -28.97
CA GLU A 133 -5.79 -37.38 -27.91
C GLU A 133 -6.97 -37.94 -27.08
N LEU A 134 -7.53 -39.10 -27.44
CA LEU A 134 -8.70 -39.69 -26.76
C LEU A 134 -8.39 -41.04 -26.12
N ASP A 135 -8.88 -41.22 -24.89
CA ASP A 135 -9.03 -42.55 -24.31
C ASP A 135 -10.06 -43.36 -25.11
N LYS A 136 -9.84 -44.67 -25.26
CA LYS A 136 -10.71 -45.56 -26.06
C LYS A 136 -12.15 -45.58 -25.55
N THR A 137 -12.34 -45.48 -24.23
CA THR A 137 -13.66 -45.44 -23.59
C THR A 137 -14.39 -44.14 -23.93
N VAL A 138 -13.67 -43.01 -23.92
CA VAL A 138 -14.19 -41.69 -24.29
C VAL A 138 -14.47 -41.61 -25.79
N ALA A 139 -13.63 -42.22 -26.63
CA ALA A 139 -13.86 -42.33 -28.06
C ALA A 139 -15.13 -43.14 -28.37
N PHE A 140 -15.30 -44.28 -27.70
CA PHE A 140 -16.48 -45.13 -27.82
C PHE A 140 -17.76 -44.40 -27.38
N SER A 141 -17.73 -43.78 -26.20
CA SER A 141 -18.89 -43.04 -25.67
C SER A 141 -19.28 -41.86 -26.55
N THR A 142 -18.30 -41.12 -27.07
CA THR A 142 -18.52 -40.00 -28.00
C THR A 142 -19.17 -40.50 -29.29
N TRP A 143 -18.71 -41.63 -29.84
CA TRP A 143 -19.30 -42.23 -31.04
C TRP A 143 -20.72 -42.75 -30.81
N ILE A 144 -20.95 -43.48 -29.70
CA ILE A 144 -22.30 -43.96 -29.33
C ILE A 144 -23.27 -42.78 -29.17
N LYS A 145 -22.83 -41.69 -28.54
CA LYS A 145 -23.66 -40.49 -28.41
C LYS A 145 -23.99 -39.88 -29.78
N LEU A 146 -23.03 -39.76 -30.68
CA LEU A 146 -23.27 -39.25 -32.04
C LEU A 146 -24.28 -40.11 -32.80
N LEU A 147 -24.20 -41.44 -32.68
CA LEU A 147 -25.18 -42.31 -33.31
C LEU A 147 -26.57 -42.18 -32.68
N ARG A 148 -26.67 -42.11 -31.33
CA ARG A 148 -27.94 -41.86 -30.65
C ARG A 148 -28.59 -40.54 -31.08
N ASP A 149 -27.79 -39.51 -31.27
CA ASP A 149 -28.29 -38.16 -31.55
C ASP A 149 -28.61 -37.95 -33.05
N PHE A 150 -27.93 -38.66 -33.97
CA PHE A 150 -27.97 -38.34 -35.41
C PHE A 150 -28.25 -39.51 -36.36
N SER A 151 -28.27 -40.76 -35.88
CA SER A 151 -28.61 -41.94 -36.69
C SER A 151 -30.05 -42.39 -36.47
N ASP A 152 -30.84 -42.38 -37.53
CA ASP A 152 -32.22 -42.90 -37.55
C ASP A 152 -32.27 -44.43 -37.49
N GLN A 153 -31.12 -45.10 -37.71
CA GLN A 153 -30.97 -46.57 -37.70
C GLN A 153 -30.16 -47.07 -36.50
N PHE A 154 -30.02 -46.26 -35.43
CA PHE A 154 -29.17 -46.64 -34.29
C PHE A 154 -29.67 -47.91 -33.59
N ASN A 155 -28.79 -48.92 -33.54
CA ASN A 155 -28.95 -50.12 -32.72
C ASN A 155 -27.73 -50.28 -31.82
N GLU A 156 -27.91 -50.15 -30.51
CA GLU A 156 -26.81 -50.16 -29.54
C GLU A 156 -26.01 -51.47 -29.56
N ARG A 157 -26.69 -52.61 -29.73
CA ARG A 157 -26.05 -53.93 -29.78
C ARG A 157 -25.17 -54.08 -31.02
N GLU A 158 -25.65 -53.57 -32.16
CA GLU A 158 -24.91 -53.59 -33.42
C GLU A 158 -23.74 -52.61 -33.39
N ALA A 159 -23.94 -51.40 -32.86
CA ALA A 159 -22.86 -50.43 -32.68
C ALA A 159 -21.74 -50.97 -31.76
N LYS A 160 -22.09 -51.61 -30.63
CA LYS A 160 -21.13 -52.32 -29.76
C LYS A 160 -20.36 -53.40 -30.52
N ARG A 161 -21.05 -54.22 -31.32
CA ARG A 161 -20.41 -55.25 -32.14
C ARG A 161 -19.42 -54.64 -33.13
N CYS A 162 -19.86 -53.65 -33.91
CA CYS A 162 -19.04 -52.99 -34.91
C CYS A 162 -17.79 -52.32 -34.32
N TRP A 163 -17.91 -51.69 -33.15
CA TRP A 163 -16.77 -51.10 -32.45
C TRP A 163 -15.71 -52.13 -32.05
N ASN A 164 -16.15 -53.29 -31.53
CA ASN A 164 -15.26 -54.38 -31.14
C ASN A 164 -14.64 -55.09 -32.36
N GLU A 165 -15.29 -55.01 -33.52
CA GLU A 165 -14.84 -55.60 -34.79
C GLU A 165 -14.05 -54.62 -35.68
N LEU A 166 -13.77 -53.39 -35.23
CA LEU A 166 -12.94 -52.41 -35.94
C LEU A 166 -11.53 -52.99 -36.20
N LYS A 167 -11.34 -53.66 -37.33
CA LYS A 167 -10.03 -54.13 -37.80
C LYS A 167 -9.21 -52.93 -38.27
N ILE A 168 -7.94 -52.88 -37.90
CA ILE A 168 -6.97 -51.91 -38.46
C ILE A 168 -6.75 -52.31 -39.92
N ASP A 169 -7.59 -51.82 -40.82
CA ASP A 169 -7.38 -52.01 -42.25
C ASP A 169 -6.41 -50.93 -42.76
N VAL A 170 -5.25 -51.37 -43.22
CA VAL A 170 -4.03 -50.55 -43.34
C VAL A 170 -4.00 -49.75 -44.65
N GLU A 171 -4.93 -49.98 -45.57
CA GLU A 171 -4.82 -49.45 -46.93
C GLU A 171 -5.37 -48.03 -47.15
N LYS A 172 -6.19 -47.45 -46.23
CA LYS A 172 -6.52 -46.00 -46.14
C LYS A 172 -7.52 -45.70 -44.99
N PRO A 173 -7.03 -45.54 -43.74
CA PRO A 173 -7.92 -45.21 -42.63
C PRO A 173 -8.53 -43.80 -42.74
N CYS A 174 -9.82 -43.65 -42.46
CA CYS A 174 -10.43 -42.33 -42.26
C CYS A 174 -9.82 -41.69 -41.01
N THR A 175 -9.19 -40.52 -41.17
CA THR A 175 -8.57 -39.79 -40.05
C THR A 175 -9.43 -38.60 -39.63
N LEU A 176 -9.16 -38.05 -38.44
CA LEU A 176 -9.73 -36.75 -38.05
C LEU A 176 -9.37 -35.64 -39.06
N GLY A 177 -8.23 -35.73 -39.75
CA GLY A 177 -7.87 -34.84 -40.84
C GLY A 177 -8.83 -34.95 -42.02
N THR A 178 -9.21 -36.18 -42.39
CA THR A 178 -10.22 -36.46 -43.42
C THR A 178 -11.58 -35.88 -43.04
N ILE A 179 -12.01 -36.07 -41.79
CA ILE A 179 -13.27 -35.50 -41.27
C ILE A 179 -13.26 -33.97 -41.38
N ARG A 180 -12.18 -33.31 -40.94
CA ARG A 180 -12.05 -31.85 -41.04
C ARG A 180 -12.14 -31.36 -42.50
N GLN A 181 -11.57 -32.09 -43.45
CA GLN A 181 -11.67 -31.72 -44.88
C GLN A 181 -13.11 -31.82 -45.40
N VAL A 182 -13.83 -32.88 -45.02
CA VAL A 182 -15.24 -33.05 -45.41
C VAL A 182 -16.10 -31.97 -44.78
N VAL A 183 -15.99 -31.76 -43.47
CA VAL A 183 -16.75 -30.73 -42.75
C VAL A 183 -16.44 -29.34 -43.30
N LYS A 184 -15.17 -29.00 -43.54
CA LYS A 184 -14.78 -27.72 -44.15
C LYS A 184 -15.38 -27.49 -45.54
N LYS A 185 -15.64 -28.55 -46.30
CA LYS A 185 -16.23 -28.48 -47.64
C LYS A 185 -17.76 -28.36 -47.58
N GLU A 186 -18.40 -29.12 -46.70
CA GLU A 186 -19.86 -29.25 -46.64
C GLU A 186 -20.52 -28.20 -45.71
N ASP A 187 -19.85 -27.80 -44.62
CA ASP A 187 -20.31 -26.79 -43.65
C ASP A 187 -19.15 -25.89 -43.21
N LYS A 188 -18.85 -24.90 -44.06
CA LYS A 188 -17.71 -23.99 -43.88
C LYS A 188 -17.85 -23.12 -42.62
N ASP A 189 -19.06 -22.64 -42.34
CA ASP A 189 -19.33 -21.71 -41.24
C ASP A 189 -19.34 -22.46 -39.90
N GLY A 190 -19.95 -23.65 -39.85
CA GLY A 190 -19.86 -24.55 -38.70
C GLY A 190 -18.43 -24.98 -38.41
N TYR A 191 -17.62 -25.26 -39.45
CA TYR A 191 -16.21 -25.58 -39.29
C TYR A 191 -15.40 -24.40 -38.70
N GLN A 192 -15.69 -23.17 -39.11
CA GLN A 192 -15.03 -21.97 -38.58
C GLN A 192 -15.40 -21.74 -37.11
N ALA A 193 -16.68 -21.84 -36.76
CA ALA A 193 -17.14 -21.75 -35.38
C ALA A 193 -16.48 -22.82 -34.48
N TRP A 194 -16.37 -24.06 -34.99
CA TRP A 194 -15.67 -25.12 -34.29
C TRP A 194 -14.18 -24.82 -34.06
N CYS A 195 -13.49 -24.24 -35.06
CA CYS A 195 -12.08 -23.86 -34.92
C CYS A 195 -11.86 -22.72 -33.89
N LEU A 196 -12.82 -21.80 -33.77
CA LEU A 196 -12.80 -20.74 -32.75
C LEU A 196 -13.01 -21.30 -31.35
N ALA A 197 -13.93 -22.26 -31.19
CA ALA A 197 -14.19 -22.92 -29.92
C ALA A 197 -13.04 -23.85 -29.47
N TYR A 198 -12.30 -24.44 -30.43
CA TYR A 198 -11.25 -25.43 -30.15
C TYR A 198 -9.95 -25.18 -30.96
N PRO A 199 -9.19 -24.12 -30.64
CA PRO A 199 -7.99 -23.74 -31.39
C PRO A 199 -6.88 -24.82 -31.34
N SER A 200 -6.21 -25.06 -32.47
CA SER A 200 -5.11 -26.05 -32.56
C SER A 200 -3.76 -25.46 -32.18
N THR A 201 -2.93 -26.19 -31.45
CA THR A 201 -1.55 -25.83 -31.07
C THR A 201 -0.50 -26.09 -32.17
N SER A 202 -0.90 -26.51 -33.39
CA SER A 202 0.06 -26.88 -34.45
C SER A 202 0.55 -25.70 -35.30
N LYS A 203 1.89 -25.60 -35.45
CA LYS A 203 2.67 -24.50 -36.06
C LYS A 203 2.33 -24.10 -37.52
N ARG A 204 1.42 -24.77 -38.23
CA ARG A 204 1.10 -24.46 -39.65
C ARG A 204 -0.14 -23.57 -39.87
N GLY A 205 -0.92 -23.28 -38.82
CA GLY A 205 -1.95 -22.21 -38.83
C GLY A 205 -1.49 -20.90 -38.16
N GLY A 206 -0.23 -20.86 -37.72
CA GLY A 206 0.28 -19.89 -36.76
C GLY A 206 0.33 -18.44 -37.24
N GLN A 207 0.31 -18.16 -38.55
CA GLN A 207 0.40 -16.77 -39.02
C GLN A 207 -0.93 -16.03 -38.89
N SER A 208 -2.07 -16.66 -39.20
CA SER A 208 -3.38 -16.01 -39.08
C SER A 208 -3.85 -15.91 -37.63
N ALA A 209 -3.61 -16.94 -36.81
CA ALA A 209 -3.98 -16.92 -35.39
C ALA A 209 -3.07 -15.97 -34.58
N LYS A 210 -1.78 -15.91 -34.90
CA LYS A 210 -0.86 -14.92 -34.32
C LYS A 210 -1.21 -13.51 -34.78
N VAL A 211 -1.53 -13.29 -36.06
CA VAL A 211 -1.96 -11.96 -36.54
C VAL A 211 -3.26 -11.51 -35.86
N LEU A 212 -4.21 -12.41 -35.62
CA LEU A 212 -5.43 -12.09 -34.89
C LEU A 212 -5.16 -11.84 -33.40
N ALA A 213 -4.30 -12.63 -32.76
CA ALA A 213 -3.89 -12.41 -31.37
C ALA A 213 -3.08 -11.12 -31.20
N ASP A 214 -2.17 -10.82 -32.13
CA ASP A 214 -1.37 -9.58 -32.17
C ASP A 214 -2.29 -8.38 -32.44
N ALA A 215 -3.32 -8.52 -33.29
CA ALA A 215 -4.31 -7.48 -33.54
C ALA A 215 -5.22 -7.22 -32.33
N GLU A 216 -5.63 -8.27 -31.63
CA GLU A 216 -6.42 -8.13 -30.40
C GLU A 216 -5.59 -7.55 -29.26
N GLN A 217 -4.34 -8.00 -29.10
CA GLN A 217 -3.42 -7.41 -28.13
C GLN A 217 -3.16 -5.94 -28.44
N LYS A 218 -2.96 -5.59 -29.71
CA LYS A 218 -2.83 -4.20 -30.14
C LYS A 218 -4.08 -3.38 -29.84
N ARG A 219 -5.27 -3.92 -30.09
CA ARG A 219 -6.54 -3.28 -29.72
C ARG A 219 -6.61 -3.02 -28.22
N ILE A 220 -6.27 -4.00 -27.39
CA ILE A 220 -6.22 -3.87 -25.92
C ILE A 220 -5.20 -2.80 -25.50
N ASP A 221 -4.02 -2.79 -26.11
CA ASP A 221 -2.97 -1.80 -25.85
C ASP A 221 -3.40 -0.37 -26.26
N ASP A 222 -4.10 -0.23 -27.38
CA ASP A 222 -4.66 1.03 -27.87
C ASP A 222 -5.74 1.55 -26.89
N ILE A 223 -6.66 0.68 -26.45
CA ILE A 223 -7.69 1.04 -25.44
C ILE A 223 -7.02 1.43 -24.11
N LYS A 224 -5.99 0.71 -23.68
CA LYS A 224 -5.23 1.02 -22.47
C LYS A 224 -4.50 2.36 -22.59
N ALA A 225 -3.97 2.71 -23.77
CA ALA A 225 -3.37 4.01 -24.01
C ALA A 225 -4.41 5.14 -23.93
N GLU A 226 -5.60 4.94 -24.48
CA GLU A 226 -6.72 5.89 -24.35
C GLU A 226 -7.19 6.05 -22.90
N LEU A 227 -7.29 4.95 -22.15
CA LEU A 227 -7.57 4.96 -20.71
C LEU A 227 -6.59 5.87 -19.96
N PHE A 228 -5.28 5.73 -20.21
CA PHE A 228 -4.28 6.58 -19.56
C PHE A 228 -4.36 8.05 -19.98
N GLN A 229 -4.67 8.34 -21.24
CA GLN A 229 -4.90 9.71 -21.70
C GLN A 229 -6.09 10.35 -20.99
N GLN A 230 -7.20 9.63 -20.89
CA GLN A 230 -8.39 10.11 -20.19
C GLN A 230 -8.14 10.27 -18.69
N LEU A 231 -7.41 9.34 -18.06
CA LEU A 231 -7.02 9.45 -16.66
C LEU A 231 -6.19 10.73 -16.40
N CYS A 232 -5.20 11.02 -17.26
CA CYS A 232 -4.41 12.26 -17.14
C CYS A 232 -5.29 13.51 -17.28
N ALA A 233 -6.18 13.53 -18.27
CA ALA A 233 -7.09 14.65 -18.50
C ALA A 233 -8.02 14.89 -17.29
N ASN A 234 -8.57 13.81 -16.71
CA ASN A 234 -9.41 13.90 -15.51
C ASN A 234 -8.63 14.45 -14.32
N ILE A 235 -7.39 13.96 -14.08
CA ILE A 235 -6.54 14.45 -12.98
C ILE A 235 -6.23 15.95 -13.13
N GLU A 236 -6.00 16.42 -14.36
CA GLU A 236 -5.68 17.82 -14.65
C GLU A 236 -6.86 18.77 -14.46
N GLN A 237 -8.09 18.26 -14.54
CA GLN A 237 -9.32 19.02 -14.27
C GLN A 237 -9.63 19.15 -12.76
N ILE A 238 -9.03 18.30 -11.92
CA ILE A 238 -9.26 18.30 -10.47
C ILE A 238 -8.28 19.27 -9.79
N ASP A 239 -8.82 20.11 -8.89
CA ASP A 239 -8.02 21.05 -8.10
C ASP A 239 -6.87 20.31 -7.38
N ALA A 240 -5.65 20.87 -7.47
CA ALA A 240 -4.47 20.30 -6.83
C ALA A 240 -4.56 20.28 -5.30
N ASN A 241 -5.36 21.16 -4.70
CA ASN A 241 -5.53 21.29 -3.27
C ASN A 241 -6.45 20.25 -2.66
N VAL A 242 -7.21 19.47 -3.45
CA VAL A 242 -8.09 18.41 -2.93
C VAL A 242 -7.32 17.35 -2.12
N ILE A 243 -6.02 17.20 -2.38
CA ILE A 243 -5.12 16.35 -1.59
C ILE A 243 -4.99 16.80 -0.13
N ARG A 244 -5.29 18.06 0.17
CA ARG A 244 -5.24 18.62 1.53
C ARG A 244 -6.53 18.45 2.31
N ASP A 245 -7.63 18.08 1.66
CA ASP A 245 -8.93 17.96 2.33
C ASP A 245 -8.98 16.70 3.21
N ALA A 246 -9.57 16.80 4.39
CA ALA A 246 -9.87 15.64 5.22
C ALA A 246 -11.11 14.94 4.62
N ASN A 247 -10.92 14.21 3.52
CA ASN A 247 -11.98 13.42 2.90
C ASN A 247 -12.50 12.37 3.90
N ASP A 248 -13.78 12.00 3.80
CA ASP A 248 -14.49 11.13 4.76
C ASP A 248 -13.65 9.89 5.11
N ILE A 249 -13.29 9.77 6.40
CA ILE A 249 -12.27 8.84 6.88
C ILE A 249 -12.92 7.54 7.35
N GLU A 250 -12.76 6.48 6.56
CA GLU A 250 -12.43 5.16 7.07
C GLU A 250 -11.27 4.59 6.23
N PHE A 251 -10.07 4.56 6.81
CA PHE A 251 -8.84 3.91 6.29
C PHE A 251 -8.06 4.60 5.16
N ASN A 252 -6.75 4.29 5.16
CA ASN A 252 -5.74 4.81 4.26
C ASN A 252 -6.19 4.78 2.80
N THR A 253 -6.16 5.94 2.18
CA THR A 253 -6.76 6.26 0.87
C THR A 253 -6.16 5.54 -0.35
N LEU A 254 -5.24 4.59 -0.19
CA LEU A 254 -4.77 3.71 -1.27
C LEU A 254 -5.16 2.23 -1.05
N LEU A 255 -5.86 1.93 0.05
CA LEU A 255 -6.11 0.58 0.56
C LEU A 255 -7.58 0.16 0.52
N MET A 256 -8.44 0.87 -0.22
CA MET A 256 -9.78 0.34 -0.48
C MET A 256 -9.67 -0.74 -1.56
N ASN A 257 -9.58 -2.00 -1.09
CA ASN A 257 -10.05 -3.13 -1.86
C ASN A 257 -11.58 -3.06 -1.83
N ASP A 258 -12.14 -2.22 -2.68
CA ASP A 258 -13.51 -2.46 -3.08
C ASP A 258 -13.45 -3.68 -4.02
N ASP A 259 -14.34 -4.65 -3.83
CA ASP A 259 -14.50 -5.78 -4.76
C ASP A 259 -14.98 -5.31 -6.16
N GLU A 260 -15.16 -4.00 -6.35
CA GLU A 260 -15.67 -3.34 -7.55
C GLU A 260 -14.56 -2.62 -8.31
N ALA A 261 -14.60 -2.70 -9.65
CA ALA A 261 -13.67 -2.00 -10.51
C ALA A 261 -13.92 -0.48 -10.50
N TYR A 262 -12.86 0.32 -10.46
CA TYR A 262 -12.95 1.77 -10.53
C TYR A 262 -13.33 2.23 -11.94
N ASN A 263 -14.23 3.20 -12.06
CA ASN A 263 -14.28 4.00 -13.29
C ASN A 263 -13.09 4.99 -13.32
N VAL A 264 -12.77 5.49 -14.51
CA VAL A 264 -11.60 6.37 -14.73
C VAL A 264 -11.70 7.70 -13.97
N GLY A 265 -12.92 8.19 -13.70
CA GLY A 265 -13.16 9.43 -12.93
C GLY A 265 -12.83 9.26 -11.46
N ASP A 266 -13.33 8.18 -10.85
CA ASP A 266 -13.11 7.88 -9.43
C ASP A 266 -11.65 7.57 -9.15
N LEU A 267 -10.99 6.83 -10.04
CA LEU A 267 -9.54 6.61 -9.94
C LEU A 267 -8.75 7.91 -10.07
N ALA A 268 -9.15 8.83 -10.96
CA ALA A 268 -8.50 10.14 -11.07
C ALA A 268 -8.61 10.94 -9.77
N LEU A 269 -9.80 10.97 -9.17
CA LEU A 269 -10.05 11.63 -7.89
C LEU A 269 -9.23 11.00 -6.77
N LEU A 270 -9.23 9.66 -6.67
CA LEU A 270 -8.43 8.91 -5.71
C LEU A 270 -6.95 9.27 -5.83
N LEU A 271 -6.35 9.17 -7.02
CA LEU A 271 -4.93 9.46 -7.20
C LEU A 271 -4.61 10.92 -6.87
N ARG A 272 -5.46 11.86 -7.31
CA ARG A 272 -5.28 13.29 -7.05
C ARG A 272 -5.37 13.63 -5.57
N GLN A 273 -6.19 12.91 -4.80
CA GLN A 273 -6.38 13.12 -3.37
C GLN A 273 -5.29 12.48 -2.50
N THR A 274 -4.43 11.62 -3.06
CA THR A 274 -3.65 10.68 -2.24
C THR A 274 -2.17 10.65 -2.51
N ILE A 275 -1.74 10.98 -3.74
CA ILE A 275 -0.34 10.85 -4.10
C ILE A 275 0.14 12.02 -4.93
N ILE A 276 1.34 12.49 -4.62
CA ILE A 276 2.08 13.42 -5.45
C ILE A 276 3.41 12.81 -5.85
N ARG A 277 3.97 13.32 -6.95
CA ARG A 277 5.33 13.03 -7.39
C ARG A 277 6.19 14.28 -7.26
N VAL A 278 7.40 14.11 -6.75
CA VAL A 278 8.43 15.14 -6.71
C VAL A 278 9.68 14.58 -7.37
N GLU A 279 10.26 15.32 -8.29
CA GLU A 279 11.48 14.91 -8.99
C GLU A 279 12.65 15.76 -8.51
N ASN A 280 13.69 15.10 -7.97
CA ASN A 280 14.90 15.77 -7.51
C ASN A 280 16.12 15.13 -8.18
N ASN A 281 16.81 15.88 -9.03
CA ASN A 281 18.03 15.43 -9.73
C ASN A 281 17.91 14.09 -10.49
N GLY A 282 16.72 13.78 -11.03
CA GLY A 282 16.45 12.56 -11.79
C GLY A 282 15.80 11.43 -10.99
N ASP A 283 15.83 11.49 -9.66
CA ASP A 283 15.13 10.54 -8.79
C ASP A 283 13.72 11.04 -8.47
N ALA A 284 12.73 10.17 -8.70
CA ALA A 284 11.33 10.43 -8.39
C ALA A 284 10.98 9.91 -6.99
N MET A 285 10.59 10.82 -6.11
CA MET A 285 10.00 10.50 -4.81
C MET A 285 8.49 10.71 -4.86
N PHE A 286 7.75 9.78 -4.30
CA PHE A 286 6.30 9.91 -4.14
C PHE A 286 6.00 10.32 -2.70
N TYR A 287 5.05 11.23 -2.50
CA TYR A 287 4.53 11.50 -1.17
C TYR A 287 3.08 11.03 -1.13
N VAL A 288 2.82 10.12 -0.21
CA VAL A 288 1.49 9.54 0.00
C VAL A 288 0.84 10.25 1.18
N LYS A 289 -0.40 10.67 0.98
CA LYS A 289 -1.26 11.21 2.04
C LYS A 289 -1.63 10.10 3.00
N GLU A 290 -1.38 10.32 4.28
CA GLU A 290 -1.85 9.48 5.37
C GLU A 290 -2.76 10.33 6.26
N ILE A 291 -3.98 9.84 6.48
CA ILE A 291 -4.92 10.44 7.41
C ILE A 291 -4.92 9.61 8.69
N ASN A 292 -4.55 10.22 9.81
CA ASN A 292 -4.57 9.58 11.12
C ASN A 292 -5.58 10.29 12.02
N GLN A 293 -6.28 9.55 12.88
CA GLN A 293 -7.15 10.14 13.89
C GLN A 293 -6.48 10.09 15.26
N THR A 294 -6.36 11.25 15.91
CA THR A 294 -5.88 11.32 17.28
C THR A 294 -7.07 11.47 18.22
N LYS A 295 -7.26 10.50 19.12
CA LYS A 295 -8.30 10.57 20.15
C LYS A 295 -7.83 11.45 21.30
N TYR A 296 -8.45 12.61 21.46
CA TYR A 296 -8.30 13.46 22.63
C TYR A 296 -9.51 13.28 23.54
N LYS A 297 -9.33 12.48 24.61
CA LYS A 297 -10.38 12.15 25.58
C LYS A 297 -11.67 11.66 24.90
N ARG A 298 -12.61 12.57 24.62
CA ARG A 298 -13.95 12.29 24.06
C ARG A 298 -14.09 12.59 22.57
N GLN A 299 -13.12 13.25 21.94
CA GLN A 299 -13.18 13.62 20.53
C GLN A 299 -12.03 13.02 19.73
N TYR A 300 -12.26 12.85 18.43
CA TYR A 300 -11.21 12.52 17.47
C TYR A 300 -10.91 13.76 16.64
N VAL A 301 -9.63 14.05 16.45
CA VAL A 301 -9.15 15.11 15.56
C VAL A 301 -8.32 14.45 14.47
N ALA A 302 -8.68 14.69 13.22
CA ALA A 302 -7.94 14.18 12.08
C ALA A 302 -6.61 14.92 11.91
N SER A 303 -5.61 14.18 11.45
CA SER A 303 -4.30 14.70 11.02
C SER A 303 -4.01 14.19 9.62
N ILE A 304 -3.44 15.04 8.79
CA ILE A 304 -3.03 14.74 7.42
C ILE A 304 -1.52 14.91 7.38
N ARG A 305 -0.83 13.84 6.99
CA ARG A 305 0.61 13.83 6.77
C ARG A 305 0.93 13.38 5.36
N PHE A 306 2.05 13.85 4.84
CA PHE A 306 2.57 13.44 3.55
C PHE A 306 3.86 12.67 3.76
N VAL A 307 3.79 11.35 3.60
CA VAL A 307 4.90 10.46 3.89
C VAL A 307 5.63 10.11 2.61
N PRO A 308 6.95 10.35 2.53
CA PRO A 308 7.72 9.96 1.35
C PRO A 308 7.73 8.42 1.21
N ARG A 309 7.47 7.92 0.00
CA ARG A 309 7.54 6.50 -0.38
C ARG A 309 8.39 6.35 -1.64
N GLY A 310 9.29 5.38 -1.62
CA GLY A 310 10.02 4.97 -2.82
C GLY A 310 9.13 4.13 -3.71
N ILE A 311 9.38 4.12 -5.03
CA ILE A 311 8.55 3.36 -5.98
C ILE A 311 8.47 1.86 -5.64
N GLY A 312 9.52 1.30 -5.04
CA GLY A 312 9.55 -0.09 -4.57
C GLY A 312 8.50 -0.41 -3.52
N GLN A 313 8.18 0.56 -2.64
CA GLN A 313 7.18 0.43 -1.58
C GLN A 313 5.74 0.53 -2.11
N LEU A 314 5.55 0.87 -3.39
CA LEU A 314 4.25 1.02 -4.04
C LEU A 314 3.95 -0.11 -5.05
N LYS A 315 4.83 -1.11 -5.16
CA LYS A 315 4.74 -2.19 -6.17
C LYS A 315 3.61 -3.19 -5.94
N GLU A 316 3.16 -3.32 -4.70
CA GLU A 316 2.19 -4.35 -4.31
C GLU A 316 0.74 -3.96 -4.65
N TYR A 317 0.48 -2.67 -4.86
CA TYR A 317 -0.85 -2.15 -5.13
C TYR A 317 -1.27 -2.39 -6.59
N LYS A 318 -2.51 -2.83 -6.78
CA LYS A 318 -3.18 -3.02 -8.07
C LYS A 318 -4.57 -2.40 -8.03
N PHE A 319 -5.03 -1.99 -9.20
CA PHE A 319 -6.35 -1.42 -9.40
C PHE A 319 -7.00 -2.12 -10.58
N ASP A 320 -8.24 -2.57 -10.39
CA ASP A 320 -9.10 -3.01 -11.48
C ASP A 320 -9.89 -1.80 -11.97
N ILE A 321 -9.87 -1.55 -13.28
CA ILE A 321 -10.40 -0.33 -13.89
C ILE A 321 -11.36 -0.70 -15.00
N GLU A 322 -12.60 -0.26 -14.91
CA GLU A 322 -13.61 -0.42 -15.95
C GLU A 322 -13.46 0.67 -17.01
N TYR A 323 -13.30 0.26 -18.28
CA TYR A 323 -13.21 1.18 -19.40
C TYR A 323 -13.66 0.55 -20.72
N LYS A 324 -14.67 1.16 -21.37
CA LYS A 324 -15.20 0.71 -22.67
C LYS A 324 -15.54 -0.79 -22.70
N ASP A 325 -16.30 -1.24 -21.71
CA ASP A 325 -16.75 -2.63 -21.52
C ASP A 325 -15.61 -3.65 -21.23
N GLU A 326 -14.40 -3.18 -20.95
CA GLU A 326 -13.24 -4.00 -20.56
C GLU A 326 -12.81 -3.69 -19.12
N ILE A 327 -12.22 -4.67 -18.42
CA ILE A 327 -11.63 -4.49 -17.09
C ILE A 327 -10.11 -4.64 -17.18
N PHE A 328 -9.38 -3.61 -16.79
CA PHE A 328 -7.93 -3.59 -16.77
C PHE A 328 -7.40 -3.72 -15.34
N SER A 329 -6.72 -4.83 -15.04
CA SER A 329 -5.98 -4.98 -13.78
C SER A 329 -4.57 -4.42 -13.92
N LEU A 330 -4.33 -3.21 -13.39
CA LEU A 330 -3.08 -2.47 -13.55
C LEU A 330 -2.36 -2.30 -12.21
N LYS A 331 -1.03 -2.42 -12.22
CA LYS A 331 -0.22 -2.10 -11.04
C LYS A 331 -0.22 -0.58 -10.84
N LEU A 332 -0.25 -0.14 -9.59
CA LEU A 332 -0.14 1.29 -9.24
C LEU A 332 1.11 1.92 -9.86
N VAL A 333 2.23 1.19 -9.89
CA VAL A 333 3.47 1.68 -10.51
C VAL A 333 3.29 2.02 -12.00
N ASP A 334 2.56 1.19 -12.74
CA ASP A 334 2.32 1.43 -14.17
C ASP A 334 1.42 2.66 -14.37
N ILE A 335 0.40 2.80 -13.51
CA ILE A 335 -0.48 3.97 -13.48
C ILE A 335 0.33 5.24 -13.18
N LEU A 336 1.14 5.23 -12.11
CA LEU A 336 1.97 6.36 -11.69
C LEU A 336 2.98 6.78 -12.76
N LEU A 337 3.54 5.82 -13.51
CA LEU A 337 4.42 6.11 -14.64
C LEU A 337 3.68 6.80 -15.79
N ALA A 338 2.43 6.41 -16.04
CA ALA A 338 1.57 7.04 -17.04
C ALA A 338 1.18 8.47 -16.64
N ILE A 339 0.76 8.68 -15.39
CA ILE A 339 0.26 10.00 -14.90
C ILE A 339 1.36 10.91 -14.34
N LYS A 340 2.64 10.51 -14.44
CA LYS A 340 3.76 11.16 -13.74
C LYS A 340 3.85 12.67 -13.95
N LYS A 341 3.37 13.20 -15.08
CA LYS A 341 3.36 14.63 -15.38
C LYS A 341 2.22 15.37 -14.68
N SER A 342 1.05 14.76 -14.58
CA SER A 342 -0.19 15.36 -14.05
C SER A 342 -0.19 15.50 -12.52
N ILE A 343 0.65 14.71 -11.82
CA ILE A 343 0.84 14.77 -10.36
C ILE A 343 2.21 15.33 -9.92
N ASN A 344 2.94 15.99 -10.83
CA ASN A 344 4.32 16.40 -10.59
C ASN A 344 4.47 17.77 -9.92
N TYR A 345 5.31 17.82 -8.89
CA TYR A 345 5.82 19.03 -8.27
C TYR A 345 7.33 19.15 -8.47
N LYS A 346 7.84 20.38 -8.52
CA LYS A 346 9.27 20.70 -8.66
C LYS A 346 10.07 20.35 -7.41
N LYS A 347 9.52 20.65 -6.24
CA LYS A 347 10.14 20.35 -4.94
C LYS A 347 9.10 20.32 -3.84
N VAL A 348 9.48 19.69 -2.74
CA VAL A 348 8.78 19.79 -1.46
C VAL A 348 9.38 20.93 -0.65
N ILE A 349 8.53 21.72 0.00
CA ILE A 349 8.92 22.79 0.91
C ILE A 349 8.13 22.67 2.21
N LEU A 350 8.61 23.36 3.25
CA LEU A 350 7.85 23.62 4.45
C LEU A 350 7.81 25.13 4.63
N GLU A 351 6.70 25.75 4.24
CA GLU A 351 6.49 27.20 4.35
C GLU A 351 5.14 27.44 5.03
N PRO A 352 5.10 27.48 6.37
CA PRO A 352 3.87 27.76 7.09
C PRO A 352 3.26 29.09 6.66
N TYR A 353 1.93 29.23 6.71
CA TYR A 353 1.25 30.49 6.39
C TYR A 353 0.20 30.80 7.45
N GLY A 354 0.00 32.09 7.72
CA GLY A 354 -0.82 32.57 8.82
C GLY A 354 -2.32 32.45 8.57
N ALA A 355 -3.09 32.79 9.60
CA ALA A 355 -4.55 32.77 9.60
C ALA A 355 -5.19 33.58 8.45
N PHE A 356 -4.51 34.64 8.00
CA PHE A 356 -5.00 35.53 6.94
C PHE A 356 -4.40 35.22 5.57
N ASP A 357 -3.48 34.27 5.50
CA ASP A 357 -2.74 33.94 4.30
C ASP A 357 -3.30 32.68 3.61
N SER A 358 -2.83 32.44 2.38
CA SER A 358 -3.16 31.23 1.62
C SER A 358 -1.89 30.57 1.09
N ASP A 359 -1.96 29.26 0.83
CA ASP A 359 -0.84 28.51 0.27
C ASP A 359 -0.57 28.95 -1.18
N GLU A 360 0.44 29.78 -1.39
CA GLU A 360 0.86 30.21 -2.72
C GLU A 360 1.91 29.28 -3.37
N SER A 361 2.37 28.26 -2.65
CA SER A 361 3.49 27.39 -3.09
C SER A 361 3.15 26.60 -4.37
N SER A 362 1.89 26.22 -4.52
CA SER A 362 1.35 25.50 -5.68
C SER A 362 1.52 26.28 -6.98
N LYS A 363 1.43 27.63 -6.94
CA LYS A 363 1.66 28.52 -8.09
C LYS A 363 3.07 28.36 -8.67
N ARG A 364 4.05 28.02 -7.82
CA ARG A 364 5.45 27.79 -8.20
C ARG A 364 5.75 26.33 -8.54
N ARG A 365 4.72 25.47 -8.57
CA ARG A 365 4.81 24.00 -8.61
C ARG A 365 5.59 23.42 -7.44
N ASN A 366 5.57 24.06 -6.28
CA ASN A 366 6.11 23.48 -5.05
C ASN A 366 4.96 22.80 -4.29
N PHE A 367 5.28 21.73 -3.57
CA PHE A 367 4.33 21.11 -2.64
C PHE A 367 4.72 21.44 -1.21
N ASN A 368 3.84 22.11 -0.49
CA ASN A 368 4.09 22.53 0.87
C ASN A 368 3.62 21.47 1.88
N LEU A 369 4.52 20.98 2.73
CA LEU A 369 4.23 19.99 3.79
C LEU A 369 3.40 20.56 4.94
N PHE A 370 3.31 21.88 5.05
CA PHE A 370 2.39 22.51 5.97
C PHE A 370 0.95 22.25 5.49
N SER A 371 0.13 21.62 6.34
CA SER A 371 -1.24 21.23 6.00
C SER A 371 -2.28 22.32 6.26
N GLY A 372 -1.85 23.50 6.71
CA GLY A 372 -2.73 24.59 7.13
C GLY A 372 -3.07 24.52 8.62
N LEU A 373 -3.58 25.63 9.15
CA LEU A 373 -4.15 25.68 10.49
C LEU A 373 -5.41 24.81 10.55
N LEU A 374 -5.72 24.26 11.73
CA LEU A 374 -6.91 23.43 11.93
C LEU A 374 -8.22 24.19 11.62
N HIS A 375 -8.23 25.50 11.86
CA HIS A 375 -9.36 26.37 11.59
C HIS A 375 -9.04 27.33 10.44
N LYS A 376 -9.94 27.42 9.47
CA LYS A 376 -9.89 28.47 8.45
C LYS A 376 -10.45 29.75 9.05
N TYR A 377 -9.83 30.88 8.71
CA TYR A 377 -10.34 32.19 9.09
C TYR A 377 -11.61 32.53 8.30
N GLU A 378 -12.56 33.16 8.98
CA GLU A 378 -13.91 33.49 8.53
C GLU A 378 -14.23 34.87 9.11
N ASN A 379 -14.28 35.89 8.24
CA ASN A 379 -14.44 37.30 8.67
C ASN A 379 -15.70 37.53 9.53
N ASP A 380 -16.79 36.83 9.22
CA ASP A 380 -18.10 37.03 9.86
C ASP A 380 -18.32 36.13 11.09
N PHE A 381 -17.31 35.33 11.48
CA PHE A 381 -17.44 34.43 12.62
C PHE A 381 -17.36 35.20 13.95
N MET A 382 -18.45 35.14 14.72
CA MET A 382 -18.53 35.76 16.04
C MET A 382 -18.12 34.76 17.13
N ALA A 383 -16.98 35.03 17.78
CA ALA A 383 -16.52 34.18 18.88
C ALA A 383 -17.46 34.26 20.09
N ASP A 384 -17.79 33.10 20.69
CA ASP A 384 -18.62 33.02 21.89
C ASP A 384 -17.75 33.28 23.12
N ASN A 385 -17.87 34.47 23.70
CA ASN A 385 -17.11 34.87 24.89
C ASN A 385 -17.35 33.92 26.07
N SER A 386 -18.53 33.29 26.21
CA SER A 386 -18.78 32.34 27.30
C SER A 386 -17.89 31.09 27.23
N ILE A 387 -17.39 30.76 26.03
CA ILE A 387 -16.44 29.68 25.80
C ILE A 387 -15.01 30.20 25.96
N VAL A 388 -14.68 31.29 25.27
CA VAL A 388 -13.32 31.85 25.23
C VAL A 388 -12.88 32.31 26.63
N ASP A 389 -13.77 32.95 27.40
CA ASP A 389 -13.48 33.45 28.74
C ASP A 389 -13.06 32.34 29.72
N VAL A 390 -13.53 31.11 29.52
CA VAL A 390 -13.10 29.96 30.35
C VAL A 390 -11.61 29.68 30.15
N TRP A 391 -11.13 29.74 28.89
CA TRP A 391 -9.72 29.55 28.57
C TRP A 391 -8.88 30.76 29.01
N LEU A 392 -9.34 31.98 28.73
CA LEU A 392 -8.66 33.23 29.13
C LEU A 392 -8.53 33.36 30.64
N THR A 393 -9.58 33.03 31.39
CA THR A 393 -9.57 33.03 32.87
C THR A 393 -8.54 32.06 33.40
N HIS A 394 -8.42 30.87 32.81
CA HIS A 394 -7.41 29.89 33.22
C HIS A 394 -6.00 30.38 32.90
N LEU A 395 -5.80 30.93 31.70
CA LEU A 395 -4.52 31.50 31.28
C LEU A 395 -4.08 32.64 32.22
N LYS A 396 -4.99 33.52 32.61
CA LYS A 396 -4.72 34.65 33.52
C LYS A 396 -4.48 34.20 34.97
N SER A 397 -5.44 33.47 35.54
CA SER A 397 -5.45 33.21 36.99
C SER A 397 -4.53 32.07 37.41
N VAL A 398 -4.32 31.07 36.54
CA VAL A 398 -3.52 29.88 36.85
C VAL A 398 -2.13 29.97 36.23
N ILE A 399 -2.05 30.18 34.90
CA ILE A 399 -0.76 30.14 34.19
C ILE A 399 0.05 31.41 34.42
N ALA A 400 -0.55 32.59 34.23
CA ALA A 400 0.09 33.87 34.47
C ALA A 400 0.08 34.28 35.96
N ASN A 401 -0.59 33.52 36.83
CA ASN A 401 -0.69 33.84 38.26
C ASN A 401 -1.18 35.28 38.55
N ASN A 402 -2.11 35.78 37.73
CA ASN A 402 -2.61 37.16 37.72
C ASN A 402 -1.55 38.25 37.43
N ASP A 403 -0.37 37.89 36.92
CA ASP A 403 0.58 38.84 36.36
C ASP A 403 0.10 39.30 34.98
N GLU A 404 -0.31 40.57 34.88
CA GLU A 404 -0.84 41.15 33.64
C GLU A 404 0.22 41.22 32.52
N ALA A 405 1.49 41.42 32.85
CA ALA A 405 2.55 41.48 31.84
C ALA A 405 2.76 40.09 31.22
N VAL A 406 2.77 39.04 32.05
CA VAL A 406 2.83 37.65 31.58
C VAL A 406 1.58 37.29 30.79
N TYR A 407 0.39 37.62 31.29
CA TYR A 407 -0.87 37.31 30.60
C TYR A 407 -0.94 37.94 29.21
N ASN A 408 -0.61 39.23 29.09
CA ASN A 408 -0.57 39.94 27.82
C ASN A 408 0.49 39.37 26.87
N TYR A 409 1.66 39.01 27.39
CA TYR A 409 2.70 38.34 26.60
C TYR A 409 2.21 36.99 26.05
N LEU A 410 1.56 36.16 26.87
CA LEU A 410 1.05 34.84 26.44
C LEU A 410 0.00 34.98 25.34
N LEU A 411 -0.91 35.96 25.43
CA LEU A 411 -1.89 36.24 24.37
C LEU A 411 -1.21 36.59 23.04
N LYS A 412 -0.24 37.50 23.08
CA LYS A 412 0.55 37.89 21.89
C LYS A 412 1.35 36.73 21.34
N TYR A 413 1.95 35.90 22.21
CA TYR A 413 2.67 34.69 21.82
C TYR A 413 1.78 33.70 21.05
N PHE A 414 0.57 33.41 21.56
CA PHE A 414 -0.37 32.53 20.86
C PHE A 414 -0.88 33.14 19.55
N LYS A 415 -1.19 34.44 19.53
CA LYS A 415 -1.57 35.12 18.28
C LYS A 415 -0.43 35.09 17.24
N HIS A 416 0.81 35.35 17.65
CA HIS A 416 1.98 35.34 16.77
C HIS A 416 2.14 33.99 16.07
N ILE A 417 1.96 32.88 16.79
CA ILE A 417 2.02 31.54 16.19
C ILE A 417 0.95 31.30 15.12
N LEU A 418 -0.24 31.90 15.29
CA LEU A 418 -1.35 31.73 14.35
C LEU A 418 -1.25 32.67 13.14
N VAL A 419 -0.67 33.86 13.31
CA VAL A 419 -0.61 34.91 12.29
C VAL A 419 0.72 34.92 11.54
N ASN A 420 1.84 34.65 12.23
CA ASN A 420 3.19 34.68 11.69
C ASN A 420 3.93 33.34 11.89
N PRO A 421 3.40 32.19 11.43
CA PRO A 421 4.01 30.89 11.70
C PRO A 421 5.35 30.65 10.97
N MET A 422 5.72 31.50 9.99
CA MET A 422 7.08 31.50 9.41
C MET A 422 8.12 32.13 10.34
N GLU A 423 7.68 32.91 11.33
CA GLU A 423 8.57 33.56 12.27
C GLU A 423 8.55 32.80 13.58
N LYS A 424 9.58 32.00 13.78
CA LYS A 424 9.79 31.33 15.05
C LYS A 424 9.97 32.35 16.15
N THR A 425 9.35 32.09 17.31
CA THR A 425 9.45 33.01 18.46
C THR A 425 10.88 33.13 19.00
N GLY A 426 11.71 32.09 18.79
CA GLY A 426 13.06 32.04 19.37
C GLY A 426 13.06 32.03 20.90
N THR A 427 11.90 31.74 21.50
CA THR A 427 11.65 31.74 22.95
C THR A 427 11.17 30.34 23.39
N VAL A 428 11.46 29.99 24.63
CA VAL A 428 10.88 28.84 25.32
C VAL A 428 10.10 29.30 26.55
N ILE A 429 8.88 28.79 26.72
CA ILE A 429 8.09 29.01 27.93
C ILE A 429 8.34 27.84 28.87
N ILE A 430 8.87 28.09 30.06
CA ILE A 430 9.15 27.08 31.08
C ILE A 430 8.19 27.27 32.24
N ILE A 431 7.44 26.24 32.57
CA ILE A 431 6.35 26.30 33.53
C ILE A 431 6.59 25.28 34.64
N LYS A 432 6.71 25.77 35.87
CA LYS A 432 6.72 24.97 37.08
C LYS A 432 5.35 25.02 37.76
N GLY A 433 4.88 23.89 38.25
CA GLY A 433 3.65 23.87 39.04
C GLY A 433 3.40 22.53 39.70
N LYS A 434 2.71 22.55 40.85
CA LYS A 434 2.35 21.32 41.56
C LYS A 434 1.40 20.46 40.71
N GLN A 435 1.44 19.15 40.93
CA GLN A 435 0.50 18.25 40.28
C GLN A 435 -0.95 18.65 40.62
N GLY A 436 -1.81 18.68 39.61
CA GLY A 436 -3.20 19.09 39.75
C GLY A 436 -3.44 20.61 39.80
N SER A 437 -2.41 21.45 39.61
CA SER A 437 -2.60 22.92 39.53
C SER A 437 -3.33 23.37 38.26
N GLY A 438 -3.30 22.56 37.20
CA GLY A 438 -3.82 22.90 35.87
C GLY A 438 -2.76 23.40 34.90
N LYS A 439 -1.46 23.33 35.24
CA LYS A 439 -0.36 23.85 34.40
C LYS A 439 -0.35 23.42 32.92
N ASN A 440 -0.89 22.26 32.58
CA ASN A 440 -1.00 21.77 31.20
C ASN A 440 -2.26 22.26 30.48
N ALA A 441 -3.31 22.64 31.19
CA ALA A 441 -4.67 22.68 30.66
C ALA A 441 -4.88 23.73 29.57
N ALA A 442 -4.25 24.90 29.66
CA ALA A 442 -4.31 25.93 28.61
C ALA A 442 -3.65 25.45 27.31
N PHE A 443 -2.47 24.84 27.42
CA PHE A 443 -1.67 24.35 26.29
C PHE A 443 -2.26 23.09 25.67
N ASP A 444 -2.86 22.22 26.48
CA ASP A 444 -3.62 21.07 26.00
C ASP A 444 -4.78 21.52 25.10
N VAL A 445 -5.55 22.54 25.49
CA VAL A 445 -6.64 23.09 24.66
C VAL A 445 -6.09 23.69 23.37
N PHE A 446 -5.03 24.51 23.48
CA PHE A 446 -4.41 25.15 22.32
C PHE A 446 -3.84 24.12 21.32
N ASN A 447 -3.03 23.16 21.78
CA ASN A 447 -2.45 22.13 20.92
C ASN A 447 -3.51 21.23 20.30
N ARG A 448 -4.45 20.73 21.11
CA ARG A 448 -5.41 19.71 20.63
C ARG A 448 -6.47 20.29 19.72
N TYR A 449 -6.96 21.49 20.04
CA TYR A 449 -8.17 22.04 19.44
C TYR A 449 -7.96 23.35 18.70
N VAL A 450 -6.86 24.08 18.89
CA VAL A 450 -6.55 25.29 18.08
C VAL A 450 -5.56 24.96 16.96
N LEU A 451 -4.44 24.31 17.26
CA LEU A 451 -3.43 23.90 16.28
C LEU A 451 -3.74 22.54 15.65
N GLY A 452 -4.21 21.60 16.46
CA GLY A 452 -4.45 20.23 16.06
C GLY A 452 -3.19 19.35 15.99
N PRO A 453 -3.38 18.03 15.76
CA PRO A 453 -2.31 17.03 15.70
C PRO A 453 -1.34 17.17 14.52
N ASN A 454 -1.67 17.98 13.52
CA ASN A 454 -0.77 18.25 12.38
C ASN A 454 0.38 19.17 12.75
N LEU A 455 0.11 20.12 13.64
CA LEU A 455 1.00 21.25 13.91
C LEU A 455 1.50 21.26 15.36
N SER A 456 1.06 20.31 16.19
CA SER A 456 1.44 20.27 17.60
C SER A 456 1.81 18.87 18.08
N LEU A 457 2.76 18.83 19.02
CA LEU A 457 3.21 17.63 19.70
C LEU A 457 3.30 17.88 21.21
N THR A 458 2.58 17.10 22.01
CA THR A 458 2.80 17.04 23.46
C THR A 458 3.46 15.71 23.81
N THR A 459 4.61 15.74 24.48
CA THR A 459 5.37 14.51 24.76
C THR A 459 6.22 14.59 26.02
N PRO A 460 6.36 13.50 26.79
CA PRO A 460 7.34 13.36 27.87
C PRO A 460 8.72 12.89 27.36
N ARG A 461 8.94 12.85 26.04
CA ARG A 461 10.15 12.29 25.45
C ARG A 461 10.97 13.33 24.70
N MET A 462 12.05 13.81 25.34
CA MET A 462 13.00 14.74 24.73
C MET A 462 13.78 14.12 23.55
N ASP A 463 13.95 12.80 23.53
CA ASP A 463 14.65 12.11 22.43
C ASP A 463 13.87 12.15 21.11
N LEU A 464 12.56 12.37 21.12
CA LEU A 464 11.76 12.53 19.90
C LEU A 464 12.08 13.82 19.13
N ILE A 465 12.62 14.83 19.81
CA ILE A 465 13.00 16.11 19.20
C ILE A 465 14.51 16.30 19.08
N THR A 466 15.30 15.74 20.00
CA THR A 466 16.78 15.89 20.03
C THR A 466 17.55 14.66 19.55
N GLY A 467 16.87 13.52 19.44
CA GLY A 467 17.44 12.25 19.02
C GLY A 467 17.60 12.13 17.51
N ARG A 468 18.12 10.98 17.09
CA ARG A 468 18.44 10.69 15.69
C ARG A 468 17.18 10.61 14.83
N PHE A 469 16.22 9.77 15.20
CA PHE A 469 14.96 9.61 14.44
C PHE A 469 13.90 10.60 14.91
N ASN A 470 13.86 11.78 14.27
CA ASN A 470 13.09 12.94 14.72
C ASN A 470 12.04 13.41 13.69
N SER A 471 11.68 12.58 12.72
CA SER A 471 10.73 12.92 11.64
C SER A 471 9.35 13.37 12.11
N ILE A 472 8.97 13.06 13.36
CA ILE A 472 7.72 13.56 13.97
C ILE A 472 7.68 15.09 14.06
N ARG A 473 8.83 15.76 14.10
CA ARG A 473 8.94 17.22 14.20
C ARG A 473 8.68 17.94 12.88
N GLN A 474 8.81 17.27 11.74
CA GLN A 474 8.93 17.88 10.42
C GLN A 474 7.90 18.98 10.10
N SER A 475 6.66 18.88 10.59
CA SER A 475 5.61 19.87 10.34
C SER A 475 5.08 20.55 11.62
N MET A 476 5.77 20.36 12.75
CA MET A 476 5.31 20.86 14.05
C MET A 476 5.63 22.34 14.22
N ILE A 477 4.61 23.13 14.53
CA ILE A 477 4.71 24.55 14.87
C ILE A 477 4.81 24.74 16.39
N MET A 478 4.29 23.82 17.19
CA MET A 478 4.44 23.85 18.65
C MET A 478 4.76 22.47 19.23
N CYS A 479 5.71 22.42 20.15
CA CYS A 479 6.02 21.24 20.93
C CYS A 479 5.96 21.54 22.43
N VAL A 480 5.12 20.80 23.16
CA VAL A 480 5.02 20.82 24.62
C VAL A 480 5.76 19.62 25.18
N LEU A 481 6.80 19.90 25.96
CA LEU A 481 7.62 18.93 26.67
C LEU A 481 7.09 18.81 28.10
N ASP A 482 6.29 17.79 28.33
CA ASP A 482 5.61 17.56 29.61
C ASP A 482 6.38 16.55 30.43
N GLU A 483 7.11 17.02 31.45
CA GLU A 483 8.03 16.21 32.28
C GLU A 483 9.19 15.59 31.50
N ALA A 484 9.45 16.05 30.27
CA ALA A 484 10.36 15.39 29.33
C ALA A 484 11.85 15.58 29.61
N VAL A 485 12.21 16.35 30.63
CA VAL A 485 13.58 16.83 30.80
C VAL A 485 14.19 16.28 32.06
N ASP A 486 15.11 15.36 31.85
CA ASP A 486 16.12 15.03 32.83
C ASP A 486 17.21 16.12 32.77
N ASN A 487 17.30 16.92 33.83
CA ASN A 487 18.27 18.00 33.95
C ASN A 487 19.74 17.51 34.03
N SER A 488 19.98 16.20 34.07
CA SER A 488 21.31 15.62 34.18
C SER A 488 22.09 15.55 32.85
N ASP A 489 21.40 15.45 31.70
CA ASP A 489 22.06 15.33 30.38
C ASP A 489 22.30 16.69 29.72
N ARG A 490 23.50 17.25 29.96
CA ARG A 490 23.94 18.52 29.38
C ARG A 490 24.00 18.51 27.85
N ALA A 491 24.31 17.36 27.22
CA ALA A 491 24.42 17.29 25.77
C ALA A 491 23.05 17.42 25.11
N VAL A 492 22.04 16.75 25.68
CA VAL A 492 20.64 16.88 25.24
C VAL A 492 20.12 18.30 25.48
N MET A 493 20.44 18.91 26.63
CA MET A 493 20.05 20.31 26.90
C MET A 493 20.67 21.30 25.93
N ASN A 494 21.95 21.15 25.58
CA ASN A 494 22.61 22.01 24.59
C ASN A 494 21.97 21.87 23.21
N LYS A 495 21.63 20.64 22.79
CA LYS A 495 20.87 20.42 21.56
C LYS A 495 19.52 21.13 21.60
N PHE A 496 18.74 20.92 22.67
CA PHE A 496 17.43 21.56 22.83
C PHE A 496 17.53 23.10 22.82
N LYS A 497 18.52 23.66 23.52
CA LYS A 497 18.86 25.10 23.50
C LYS A 497 19.07 25.63 22.08
N ASN A 498 19.81 24.88 21.25
CA ASN A 498 20.02 25.24 19.84
C ASN A 498 18.71 25.13 19.05
N LEU A 499 17.88 24.11 19.32
CA LEU A 499 16.60 23.94 18.64
C LEU A 499 15.65 25.11 18.85
N ILE A 500 15.73 25.86 19.94
CA ILE A 500 14.84 27.00 20.18
C ILE A 500 15.03 28.13 19.17
N THR A 501 16.26 28.35 18.70
CA THR A 501 16.59 29.48 17.80
C THR A 501 17.13 29.03 16.44
N ALA A 502 17.24 27.74 16.18
CA ALA A 502 17.70 27.24 14.88
C ALA A 502 16.70 27.60 13.77
N ASP A 503 17.22 28.06 12.64
CA ASP A 503 16.45 28.32 11.41
C ASP A 503 16.21 27.03 10.61
N GLU A 504 17.13 26.07 10.71
CA GLU A 504 17.09 24.79 10.01
C GLU A 504 17.47 23.63 10.93
N VAL A 505 16.93 22.45 10.62
CA VAL A 505 17.25 21.20 11.32
C VAL A 505 17.37 20.02 10.38
N GLN A 506 18.19 19.05 10.77
CA GLN A 506 18.24 17.76 10.12
C GLN A 506 17.10 16.88 10.60
N ILE A 507 16.30 16.41 9.65
CA ILE A 507 15.25 15.43 9.83
C ILE A 507 15.74 14.08 9.31
N GLU A 508 15.83 13.08 10.18
CA GLU A 508 16.22 11.72 9.80
C GLU A 508 15.03 10.76 9.98
N TYR A 509 14.62 10.14 8.86
CA TYR A 509 13.65 9.05 8.88
C TYR A 509 14.35 7.72 9.09
N LYS A 510 13.64 6.75 9.67
CA LYS A 510 14.16 5.39 9.81
C LYS A 510 14.41 4.78 8.43
N GLY A 511 15.66 4.40 8.16
CA GLY A 511 16.06 3.74 6.91
C GLY A 511 16.13 4.67 5.70
N LYS A 512 16.27 5.99 5.88
CA LYS A 512 16.48 6.96 4.79
C LYS A 512 17.60 7.93 5.12
N GLU A 513 18.12 8.58 4.09
CA GLU A 513 19.09 9.65 4.25
C GLU A 513 18.46 10.86 4.98
N PRO A 514 19.20 11.53 5.88
CA PRO A 514 18.75 12.75 6.53
C PRO A 514 18.50 13.87 5.52
N VAL A 515 17.47 14.68 5.76
CA VAL A 515 17.18 15.88 4.96
C VAL A 515 17.24 17.12 5.85
N THR A 516 17.78 18.22 5.32
CA THR A 516 17.78 19.51 6.04
C THR A 516 16.52 20.29 5.66
N LEU A 517 15.76 20.74 6.65
CA LEU A 517 14.53 21.50 6.47
C LEU A 517 14.52 22.73 7.39
N SER A 518 13.83 23.79 6.96
CA SER A 518 13.54 24.93 7.81
C SER A 518 12.73 24.51 9.04
N ASP A 519 12.95 25.16 10.18
CA ASP A 519 12.31 24.82 11.44
C ASP A 519 11.53 25.99 12.05
N PHE A 520 10.23 25.78 12.19
CA PHE A 520 9.30 26.78 12.73
C PHE A 520 8.72 26.35 14.09
N CYS A 521 9.31 25.33 14.73
CA CYS A 521 8.78 24.71 15.94
C CYS A 521 9.06 25.56 17.18
N ASN A 522 8.00 25.95 17.89
CA ASN A 522 8.07 26.70 19.16
C ASN A 522 7.96 25.75 20.35
N TYR A 523 8.62 26.05 21.46
CA TYR A 523 8.74 25.10 22.57
C TYR A 523 8.15 25.61 23.87
N ILE A 524 7.45 24.71 24.57
CA ILE A 524 6.94 24.91 25.91
C ILE A 524 7.41 23.72 26.75
N VAL A 525 7.91 24.00 27.95
CA VAL A 525 8.38 22.99 28.88
C VAL A 525 7.54 23.09 30.14
N ILE A 526 6.96 21.97 30.55
CA ILE A 526 6.10 21.89 31.72
C ILE A 526 6.69 20.85 32.67
N SER A 527 6.92 21.22 33.93
CA SER A 527 7.55 20.34 34.90
C SER A 527 7.02 20.57 36.32
N ASN A 528 7.18 19.55 37.17
CA ASN A 528 6.99 19.68 38.62
C ASN A 528 8.27 20.18 39.32
N ASN A 529 9.43 19.97 38.71
CA ASN A 529 10.74 20.25 39.29
C ASN A 529 11.36 21.54 38.74
N ASP A 530 12.28 22.11 39.50
CA ASP A 530 13.05 23.29 39.08
C ASP A 530 13.93 22.99 37.85
N PHE A 531 14.06 24.00 37.00
CA PHE A 531 14.77 23.93 35.72
C PHE A 531 16.03 24.80 35.68
N ALA A 532 16.73 24.88 36.82
CA ALA A 532 17.85 25.80 36.99
C ALA A 532 19.03 25.51 36.04
N SER A 533 19.26 24.25 35.64
CA SER A 533 20.34 23.88 34.71
C SER A 533 20.14 24.42 33.29
N PHE A 534 18.90 24.82 32.95
CA PHE A 534 18.59 25.37 31.64
C PHE A 534 18.86 26.88 31.57
N ILE A 535 18.60 27.61 32.66
CA ILE A 535 18.70 29.07 32.71
C ILE A 535 20.15 29.49 32.99
N GLU A 536 20.69 30.33 32.10
CA GLU A 536 21.98 30.99 32.28
C GLU A 536 21.77 32.45 32.73
N GLU A 537 22.79 33.07 33.33
CA GLU A 537 22.73 34.48 33.76
C GLU A 537 22.31 35.43 32.62
N SER A 538 22.86 35.21 31.41
CA SER A 538 22.57 35.99 30.20
C SER A 538 21.35 35.49 29.41
N ASP A 539 20.52 34.61 29.98
CA ASP A 539 19.38 34.04 29.26
C ASP A 539 18.33 35.11 28.90
N ARG A 540 18.16 35.29 27.59
CA ARG A 540 17.17 36.15 26.93
C ARG A 540 16.05 35.39 26.19
N ARG A 541 16.12 34.06 26.13
CA ARG A 541 15.22 33.20 25.33
C ARG A 541 14.19 32.45 26.16
N SER A 542 14.17 32.60 27.49
CA SER A 542 13.24 31.86 28.35
C SER A 542 12.26 32.78 29.06
N LEU A 543 10.96 32.45 29.00
CA LEU A 543 9.96 32.94 29.94
C LEU A 543 9.72 31.86 31.01
N CYS A 544 10.03 32.15 32.27
CA CYS A 544 9.88 31.18 33.36
C CYS A 544 8.67 31.54 34.22
N LEU A 545 7.71 30.63 34.33
CA LEU A 545 6.45 30.83 35.05
C LEU A 545 6.31 29.81 36.18
N GLU A 546 5.78 30.26 37.31
CA GLU A 546 5.29 29.37 38.35
C GLU A 546 3.76 29.49 38.41
N THR A 547 3.06 28.38 38.23
CA THR A 547 1.59 28.39 38.19
C THR A 547 0.99 28.59 39.58
N ASN A 548 -0.14 29.27 39.61
CA ASN A 548 -0.92 29.39 40.83
C ASN A 548 -1.51 28.03 41.25
N ASN A 549 -1.44 27.73 42.55
CA ASN A 549 -1.91 26.48 43.15
C ASN A 549 -3.37 26.55 43.66
N MET A 550 -4.08 27.68 43.50
CA MET A 550 -5.44 27.90 44.01
C MET A 550 -6.50 26.90 43.50
N MET A 551 -6.31 26.32 42.32
CA MET A 551 -7.27 25.38 41.74
C MET A 551 -7.01 23.91 42.11
N ILE A 552 -5.95 23.61 42.87
CA ILE A 552 -5.65 22.24 43.28
C ILE A 552 -6.83 21.66 44.08
N GLY A 553 -7.28 20.47 43.66
CA GLY A 553 -8.42 19.79 44.28
C GLY A 553 -9.80 20.34 43.90
N ASN A 554 -9.89 21.45 43.16
CA ASN A 554 -11.16 22.02 42.73
C ASN A 554 -11.76 21.26 41.53
N ARG A 555 -12.36 20.11 41.80
CA ARG A 555 -12.99 19.25 40.77
C ARG A 555 -14.08 19.98 40.00
N SER A 556 -14.88 20.83 40.65
CA SER A 556 -15.98 21.54 39.99
C SER A 556 -15.47 22.52 38.92
N TYR A 557 -14.37 23.21 39.20
CA TYR A 557 -13.71 24.11 38.26
C TYR A 557 -13.21 23.34 37.03
N PHE A 558 -12.43 22.27 37.23
CA PHE A 558 -11.90 21.50 36.10
C PHE A 558 -12.98 20.74 35.32
N ASN A 559 -14.05 20.29 35.98
CA ASN A 559 -15.18 19.68 35.28
C ASN A 559 -15.85 20.69 34.34
N ARG A 560 -16.08 21.92 34.79
CA ARG A 560 -16.61 22.99 33.92
C ARG A 560 -15.62 23.33 32.81
N TYR A 561 -14.34 23.49 33.14
CA TYR A 561 -13.29 23.80 32.18
C TYR A 561 -13.26 22.81 31.01
N TRP A 562 -13.20 21.51 31.33
CA TRP A 562 -13.15 20.47 30.29
C TRP A 562 -14.49 20.22 29.63
N ALA A 563 -15.62 20.41 30.32
CA ALA A 563 -16.94 20.32 29.67
C ALA A 563 -17.10 21.39 28.58
N THR A 564 -16.55 22.59 28.79
CA THR A 564 -16.61 23.69 27.82
C THR A 564 -15.56 23.56 26.70
N LEU A 565 -14.32 23.18 27.05
CA LEU A 565 -13.17 23.33 26.14
C LEU A 565 -12.67 22.04 25.47
N ASP A 566 -13.14 20.86 25.88
CA ASP A 566 -12.67 19.57 25.33
C ASP A 566 -13.32 19.23 23.98
N ASN A 567 -13.30 20.17 23.03
CA ASN A 567 -13.88 20.00 21.71
C ASN A 567 -13.32 20.95 20.64
N ILE A 568 -13.42 20.55 19.37
CA ILE A 568 -12.96 21.33 18.21
C ILE A 568 -13.64 22.70 18.12
N ASN A 569 -14.95 22.79 18.44
CA ASN A 569 -15.68 24.05 18.35
C ASN A 569 -15.14 25.11 19.31
N ALA A 570 -14.79 24.74 20.54
CA ALA A 570 -14.14 25.64 21.49
C ALA A 570 -12.79 26.15 20.96
N GLY A 571 -12.02 25.27 20.33
CA GLY A 571 -10.80 25.65 19.62
C GLY A 571 -11.04 26.66 18.50
N LYS A 572 -12.11 26.50 17.72
CA LYS A 572 -12.51 27.47 16.68
C LYS A 572 -12.80 28.85 17.29
N HIS A 573 -13.57 28.92 18.37
CA HIS A 573 -13.85 30.18 19.05
C HIS A 573 -12.58 30.84 19.61
N ILE A 574 -11.67 30.08 20.23
CA ILE A 574 -10.39 30.61 20.72
C ILE A 574 -9.52 31.13 19.57
N PHE A 575 -9.41 30.37 18.47
CA PHE A 575 -8.68 30.76 17.27
C PHE A 575 -9.15 32.13 16.76
N HIS A 576 -10.44 32.26 16.48
CA HIS A 576 -11.06 33.48 15.97
C HIS A 576 -10.94 34.65 16.94
N TRP A 577 -11.13 34.39 18.23
CA TRP A 577 -10.98 35.43 19.25
C TRP A 577 -9.54 35.96 19.31
N LEU A 578 -8.53 35.07 19.32
CA LEU A 578 -7.13 35.46 19.37
C LEU A 578 -6.75 36.33 18.17
N VAL A 579 -7.05 35.88 16.95
CA VAL A 579 -6.62 36.59 15.73
C VAL A 579 -7.31 37.95 15.59
N ASN A 580 -8.56 38.08 16.02
CA ASN A 580 -9.35 39.31 15.90
C ASN A 580 -9.15 40.32 17.06
N HIS A 581 -8.98 39.85 18.30
CA HIS A 581 -9.05 40.73 19.49
C HIS A 581 -7.71 41.01 20.17
N VAL A 582 -6.70 40.14 20.00
CA VAL A 582 -5.38 40.40 20.58
C VAL A 582 -4.62 41.34 19.66
N THR A 583 -4.06 42.43 20.19
CA THR A 583 -3.21 43.34 19.40
C THR A 583 -1.74 42.98 19.62
N ILE A 584 -0.97 42.88 18.53
CA ILE A 584 0.49 42.84 18.58
C ILE A 584 0.95 44.28 18.36
N ASP A 585 1.57 44.87 19.37
CA ASP A 585 2.00 46.28 19.33
C ASP A 585 3.17 46.46 18.36
N ASP A 586 3.27 47.64 17.76
CA ASP A 586 4.42 48.02 16.94
C ASP A 586 5.71 47.92 17.78
N GLY A 587 6.63 47.06 17.35
CA GLY A 587 7.90 46.82 18.04
C GLY A 587 7.85 45.72 19.12
N TRP A 588 6.71 45.06 19.34
CA TRP A 588 6.69 43.84 20.16
C TRP A 588 7.52 42.74 19.49
N HIS A 589 8.47 42.16 20.23
CA HIS A 589 9.23 41.00 19.77
C HIS A 589 9.00 39.78 20.68
N PRO A 590 8.87 38.55 20.14
CA PRO A 590 8.64 37.36 20.97
C PRO A 590 9.75 37.06 21.99
N GLN A 591 10.96 37.61 21.81
CA GLN A 591 12.05 37.47 22.79
C GLN A 591 12.00 38.51 23.93
N ASP A 592 11.09 39.49 23.87
CA ASP A 592 10.87 40.50 24.92
C ASP A 592 10.05 39.89 26.07
N THR A 593 10.63 38.86 26.69
CA THR A 593 10.00 38.12 27.79
C THR A 593 9.89 38.98 29.05
N PRO A 594 8.71 38.99 29.72
CA PRO A 594 8.56 39.61 31.03
C PRO A 594 9.57 39.05 32.05
N GLN A 595 10.06 39.92 32.94
CA GLN A 595 10.90 39.49 34.06
C GLN A 595 10.00 38.97 35.18
N THR A 596 10.14 37.69 35.53
CA THR A 596 9.36 37.05 36.58
C THR A 596 10.24 36.75 37.80
N SER A 597 9.62 36.69 38.99
CA SER A 597 10.31 36.27 40.21
C SER A 597 10.94 34.88 40.05
N TYR A 598 10.22 33.94 39.44
CA TYR A 598 10.72 32.58 39.23
C TYR A 598 11.94 32.54 38.29
N LYS A 599 12.00 33.37 37.24
CA LYS A 599 13.21 33.48 36.40
C LYS A 599 14.41 33.98 37.20
N GLN A 600 14.20 34.94 38.10
CA GLN A 600 15.25 35.46 38.97
C GLN A 600 15.74 34.40 39.96
N GLU A 601 14.84 33.64 40.57
CA GLU A 601 15.18 32.52 41.45
C GLU A 601 16.01 31.45 40.72
N LEU A 602 15.62 31.05 39.50
CA LEU A 602 16.39 30.09 38.71
C LEU A 602 17.81 30.58 38.41
N LYS A 603 17.99 31.88 38.10
CA LYS A 603 19.32 32.47 37.92
C LYS A 603 20.16 32.42 39.20
N GLN A 604 19.55 32.70 40.35
CA GLN A 604 20.24 32.62 41.65
C GLN A 604 20.65 31.18 42.00
N LEU A 605 19.76 30.21 41.78
CA LEU A 605 20.05 28.79 42.00
C LEU A 605 21.20 28.30 41.12
N GLN A 606 21.23 28.71 39.85
CA GLN A 606 22.34 28.41 38.94
C GLN A 606 23.66 29.01 39.46
N ALA A 607 23.66 30.29 39.86
CA ALA A 607 24.84 30.97 40.38
C ALA A 607 25.35 30.39 41.72
N ALA A 608 24.47 29.80 42.54
CA ALA A 608 24.83 29.16 43.80
C ALA A 608 25.41 27.74 43.61
N THR A 609 25.23 27.12 42.44
CA THR A 609 25.64 25.73 42.17
C THR A 609 27.17 25.50 42.32
N PRO A 610 28.06 26.42 41.90
CA PRO A 610 29.51 26.28 42.13
C PRO A 610 29.93 26.41 43.62
N ILE A 611 29.19 27.19 44.43
CA ILE A 611 29.56 27.45 45.84
C ILE A 611 29.36 26.20 46.71
N ASN A 612 28.33 25.40 46.42
CA ASN A 612 28.08 24.14 47.15
C ASN A 612 29.19 23.08 46.93
N TYR A 613 29.96 23.16 45.83
CA TYR A 613 31.09 22.26 45.61
C TYR A 613 32.34 22.64 46.43
N PHE A 614 32.48 23.90 46.84
CA PHE A 614 33.63 24.38 47.63
C PHE A 614 33.44 24.26 49.15
N VAL A 615 32.20 24.09 49.62
CA VAL A 615 31.90 23.97 51.08
C VAL A 615 31.89 22.50 51.54
N ILE A 616 31.97 21.54 50.61
CA ILE A 616 31.96 20.09 50.88
C ILE A 616 33.33 19.43 50.56
N SER A 617 34.30 20.19 50.05
CA SER A 617 35.72 19.80 49.94
C SER A 617 36.50 20.25 51.16
#